data_AF-A0A1H8JGB6-F1
#
_entry.id   AF-A0A1H8JGB6-F1
#
_cell.length_a   1.000
_cell.length_b   1.000
_cell.length_c   1.000
_cell.angle_alpha   90.00
_cell.angle_beta   90.00
_cell.angle_gamma   90.00
#
_symmetry.space_group_name_H-M   'P 1'
#
loop_
_entity.id
_entity.type
_entity.pdbx_description
1 polymer ?
#
loop_
_entity_poly.entity_id
_entity_poly.type
_entity_poly.pdbx_seq_one_letter_code
_entity_poly.pdbx_strand_id
1 'polypeptide(L)'
;MTDNGVVISTRELYDMIQEMARSLQRIEARLDQMEEKMESALTADERSREALNKAEDALELARKLEDQLIWMWRIIAGAIATGAIGALFLFAQKGIIGG
;
A
#
# COMPACT_ATOMS: atom_id res chain seq x y z
N MET A 1 -56.09 14.78 40.37
CA MET A 1 -55.14 14.65 39.25
C MET A 1 -54.56 16.03 39.02
N THR A 2 -53.34 16.29 39.46
CA THR A 2 -52.68 17.60 39.30
C THR A 2 -52.17 17.70 37.87
N ASP A 3 -52.93 18.39 37.05
CA ASP A 3 -52.56 18.77 35.70
C ASP A 3 -51.53 19.91 35.78
N ASN A 4 -50.26 19.55 35.92
CA ASN A 4 -49.14 20.49 35.94
C ASN A 4 -48.83 20.90 34.49
N GLY A 5 -49.68 21.72 33.90
CA GLY A 5 -49.40 22.38 32.62
C GLY A 5 -48.22 23.33 32.79
N VAL A 6 -47.10 23.01 32.15
CA VAL A 6 -45.94 23.92 32.08
C VAL A 6 -46.32 25.08 31.16
N VAL A 7 -46.59 26.24 31.74
CA VAL A 7 -46.84 27.47 30.98
C VAL A 7 -45.49 28.07 30.58
N ILE A 8 -45.01 27.69 29.39
CA ILE A 8 -43.79 28.26 28.82
C ILE A 8 -44.12 29.67 28.31
N SER A 9 -43.37 30.68 28.74
CA SER A 9 -43.56 32.04 28.23
C SER A 9 -43.06 32.15 26.79
N THR A 10 -43.62 33.07 26.01
CA THR A 10 -43.14 33.35 24.64
C THR A 10 -41.65 33.68 24.57
N ARG A 11 -41.09 34.23 25.66
CA ARG A 11 -39.65 34.49 25.78
C ARG A 11 -38.84 33.20 25.88
N GLU A 12 -39.27 32.25 26.71
CA GLU A 12 -38.59 30.95 26.87
C GLU A 12 -38.67 30.12 25.59
N LEU A 13 -39.77 30.20 24.85
CA LEU A 13 -39.87 29.63 23.51
C LEU A 13 -38.85 30.26 22.55
N TYR A 14 -38.69 31.58 22.60
CA TYR A 14 -37.75 32.31 21.74
C TYR A 14 -36.28 31.96 22.06
N ASP A 15 -35.95 31.86 23.35
CA ASP A 15 -34.63 31.47 23.82
C ASP A 15 -34.29 30.03 23.40
N MET A 16 -35.25 29.09 23.54
CA MET A 16 -35.09 27.72 23.03
C MET A 16 -34.90 27.68 21.51
N ILE A 17 -35.69 28.44 20.74
CA ILE A 17 -35.55 28.49 19.28
C ILE A 17 -34.18 29.04 18.87
N GLN A 18 -33.68 30.08 19.55
CA GLN A 18 -32.34 30.59 19.32
C GLN A 18 -31.25 29.57 19.65
N GLU A 19 -31.40 28.85 20.76
CA GLU A 19 -30.44 27.82 21.15
C GLU A 19 -30.44 26.66 20.16
N MET A 20 -31.62 26.26 19.68
CA MET A 20 -31.78 25.26 18.63
C MET A 20 -31.13 25.72 17.31
N ALA A 21 -31.34 26.97 16.90
CA ALA A 21 -30.72 27.54 15.70
C ALA A 21 -29.18 27.53 15.79
N ARG A 22 -28.63 27.91 16.95
CA ARG A 22 -27.18 27.82 17.21
C ARG A 22 -26.68 26.37 17.18
N SER A 23 -27.48 25.43 17.69
CA SER A 23 -27.14 24.00 17.67
C SER A 23 -27.10 23.47 16.25
N LEU A 24 -28.08 23.82 15.42
CA LEU A 24 -28.14 23.43 14.00
C LEU A 24 -26.93 23.96 13.23
N GLN A 25 -26.56 25.24 13.40
CA GLN A 25 -25.35 25.79 12.79
C GLN A 25 -24.07 25.03 13.18
N ARG A 26 -23.97 24.61 14.45
CA ARG A 26 -22.82 23.80 14.90
C ARG A 26 -22.83 22.40 14.30
N ILE A 27 -24.00 21.81 14.10
CA ILE A 27 -24.14 20.49 13.47
C ILE A 27 -23.74 20.58 12.00
N GLU A 28 -24.24 21.60 11.29
CA GLU A 28 -23.91 21.87 9.88
C GLU A 28 -22.40 22.02 9.70
N ALA A 29 -21.75 22.90 10.48
CA ALA A 29 -20.30 23.07 10.43
C ALA A 29 -19.51 21.78 10.75
N ARG A 30 -20.04 20.90 11.60
CA ARG A 30 -19.42 19.60 11.90
C ARG A 30 -19.62 18.60 10.76
N LEU A 31 -20.76 18.64 10.08
CA LEU A 31 -21.02 17.82 8.91
C LEU A 31 -20.12 18.21 7.75
N ASP A 32 -19.95 19.51 7.50
CA ASP A 32 -19.03 20.02 6.46
C ASP A 32 -17.59 19.52 6.70
N GLN A 33 -17.10 19.62 7.95
CA GLN A 33 -15.78 19.09 8.32
C GLN A 33 -15.70 17.56 8.19
N MET A 34 -16.81 16.86 8.40
CA MET A 34 -16.84 15.41 8.28
C MET A 34 -16.80 14.98 6.82
N GLU A 35 -17.49 15.71 5.94
CA GLU A 35 -17.49 15.51 4.49
C GLU A 35 -16.09 15.70 3.93
N GLU A 36 -15.40 16.79 4.27
CA GLU A 36 -14.00 17.04 3.88
C GLU A 36 -13.06 15.91 4.33
N LYS A 37 -13.21 15.44 5.58
CA LYS A 37 -12.41 14.32 6.09
C LYS A 37 -12.73 13.01 5.40
N MET A 38 -13.97 12.77 5.03
CA MET A 38 -14.39 11.58 4.29
C MET A 38 -13.78 11.58 2.88
N GLU A 39 -13.80 12.71 2.18
CA GLU A 39 -13.18 12.85 0.87
C GLU A 39 -11.66 12.60 0.93
N SER A 40 -11.00 13.15 1.96
CA SER A 40 -9.58 12.90 2.22
C SER A 40 -9.29 11.42 2.51
N ALA A 41 -10.14 10.76 3.30
CA ALA A 41 -10.01 9.34 3.60
C ALA A 41 -10.21 8.46 2.36
N LEU A 42 -11.17 8.77 1.49
CA LEU A 42 -11.40 8.08 0.22
C LEU A 42 -10.19 8.24 -0.71
N THR A 43 -9.66 9.46 -0.81
CA THR A 43 -8.46 9.73 -1.62
C THR A 43 -7.23 8.99 -1.08
N ALA A 44 -7.09 8.90 0.24
CA ALA A 44 -6.04 8.13 0.88
C ALA A 44 -6.17 6.63 0.62
N ASP A 45 -7.38 6.06 0.71
CA ASP A 45 -7.63 4.65 0.40
C ASP A 45 -7.25 4.31 -1.05
N GLU A 46 -7.66 5.14 -2.01
CA GLU A 46 -7.32 4.93 -3.43
C GLU A 46 -5.81 4.96 -3.65
N ARG A 47 -5.10 5.96 -3.08
CA ARG A 47 -3.64 6.04 -3.16
C ARG A 47 -2.95 4.85 -2.50
N SER A 48 -3.48 4.38 -1.37
CA SER A 48 -2.96 3.20 -0.68
C SER A 48 -3.14 1.93 -1.52
N ARG A 49 -4.28 1.77 -2.19
CA ARG A 49 -4.51 0.66 -3.14
C ARG A 49 -3.56 0.71 -4.32
N GLU A 50 -3.38 1.88 -4.94
CA GLU A 50 -2.40 2.03 -6.03
C GLU A 50 -0.97 1.72 -5.59
N ALA A 51 -0.57 2.18 -4.39
CA ALA A 51 0.74 1.92 -3.84
C ALA A 51 0.97 0.43 -3.56
N LEU A 52 -0.05 -0.27 -3.05
CA LEU A 52 -0.02 -1.71 -2.82
C LEU A 52 0.20 -2.45 -4.14
N ASN A 53 -0.59 -2.14 -5.17
CA ASN A 53 -0.47 -2.78 -6.49
C ASN A 53 0.93 -2.56 -7.08
N LYS A 54 1.46 -1.33 -7.02
CA LYS A 54 2.83 -1.02 -7.50
C LYS A 54 3.89 -1.79 -6.71
N ALA A 55 3.70 -1.98 -5.40
CA ALA A 55 4.62 -2.74 -4.57
C ALA A 55 4.57 -4.24 -4.91
N GLU A 56 3.39 -4.80 -5.17
CA GLU A 56 3.22 -6.18 -5.62
C GLU A 56 3.89 -6.41 -6.98
N ASP A 57 3.67 -5.52 -7.95
CA ASP A 57 4.33 -5.57 -9.27
C ASP A 57 5.86 -5.52 -9.14
N ALA A 58 6.37 -4.61 -8.30
CA ALA A 58 7.81 -4.48 -8.06
C ALA A 58 8.39 -5.74 -7.40
N LEU A 59 7.65 -6.36 -6.48
CA LEU A 59 8.05 -7.60 -5.82
C LEU A 59 8.06 -8.78 -6.79
N GLU A 60 7.08 -8.87 -7.68
CA GLU A 60 7.06 -9.88 -8.74
C GLU A 60 8.25 -9.71 -9.70
N LEU A 61 8.54 -8.46 -10.11
CA LEU A 61 9.69 -8.17 -10.95
C LEU A 61 11.01 -8.53 -10.26
N ALA A 62 11.14 -8.21 -8.97
CA ALA A 62 12.33 -8.56 -8.19
C ALA A 62 12.54 -10.08 -8.12
N ARG A 63 11.48 -10.87 -7.92
CA ARG A 63 11.55 -12.33 -7.95
C ARG A 63 12.00 -12.86 -9.31
N LYS A 64 11.43 -12.34 -10.40
CA LYS A 64 11.85 -12.71 -11.77
C LYS A 64 13.32 -12.41 -12.02
N LEU A 65 13.82 -11.26 -11.53
CA LEU A 65 15.23 -10.90 -11.64
C LEU A 65 16.12 -11.85 -10.82
N GLU A 66 15.72 -12.21 -9.60
CA GLU A 66 16.46 -13.15 -8.75
C GLU A 66 16.59 -14.53 -9.43
N ASP A 67 15.50 -15.06 -9.97
CA ASP A 67 15.51 -16.32 -10.72
C ASP A 67 16.42 -16.27 -11.95
N GLN A 68 16.37 -15.17 -12.70
CA GLN A 68 17.26 -14.95 -13.85
C GLN A 68 18.73 -14.88 -13.44
N LEU A 69 19.05 -14.22 -12.33
CA LEU A 69 20.42 -14.15 -11.81
C LEU A 69 20.92 -15.53 -11.39
N ILE A 70 20.12 -16.31 -10.68
CA ILE A 70 20.45 -17.69 -10.29
C ILE A 70 20.70 -18.54 -11.55
N TRP A 71 19.83 -18.44 -12.55
CA TRP A 71 19.98 -19.17 -13.80
C TRP A 71 21.24 -18.77 -14.57
N MET A 72 21.54 -17.47 -14.65
CA MET A 72 22.75 -16.96 -15.28
C MET A 72 24.02 -17.48 -14.58
N TRP A 73 24.05 -17.48 -13.25
CA TRP A 73 25.19 -18.03 -12.49
C TRP A 73 25.39 -19.53 -12.71
N ARG A 74 24.32 -20.30 -12.91
CA ARG A 74 24.42 -21.72 -13.28
C ARG A 74 25.09 -21.91 -14.64
N ILE A 75 24.78 -21.06 -15.63
CA ILE A 75 25.43 -21.12 -16.95
C ILE A 75 26.90 -20.75 -16.83
N ILE A 76 27.22 -19.66 -16.14
CA ILE A 76 28.60 -19.21 -15.93
C ILE A 76 29.42 -20.34 -15.27
N ALA A 77 28.91 -20.94 -14.19
CA ALA A 77 29.57 -22.04 -13.49
C ALA A 77 29.78 -23.26 -14.41
N GLY A 78 28.77 -23.64 -15.20
CA GLY A 78 28.86 -24.74 -16.15
C GLY A 78 29.89 -24.50 -17.26
N ALA A 79 29.94 -23.28 -17.80
CA ALA A 79 30.91 -22.89 -18.82
C ALA A 79 32.35 -22.92 -18.27
N ILE A 80 32.57 -22.41 -17.06
CA ILE A 80 33.88 -22.46 -16.37
C ILE A 80 34.30 -23.92 -16.14
N ALA A 81 33.41 -24.76 -15.61
CA ALA A 81 33.71 -26.17 -15.36
C ALA A 81 34.04 -26.93 -16.65
N THR A 82 33.28 -26.72 -17.72
CA THR A 82 33.51 -27.34 -19.03
C THR A 82 34.84 -26.89 -19.63
N GLY A 83 35.17 -25.59 -19.54
CA GLY A 83 36.45 -25.06 -19.98
C GLY A 83 37.63 -25.65 -19.21
N ALA A 84 37.51 -25.79 -17.88
CA ALA A 84 38.53 -26.41 -17.04
C ALA A 84 38.76 -27.89 -17.38
N ILE A 85 37.70 -28.67 -17.60
CA ILE A 85 37.79 -30.07 -18.02
C ILE A 85 38.45 -30.19 -19.40
N GLY A 86 38.05 -29.36 -20.36
CA GLY A 86 38.65 -29.33 -21.69
C GLY A 86 40.14 -29.00 -21.67
N ALA A 87 40.56 -28.06 -20.82
CA ALA A 87 41.98 -27.74 -20.63
C ALA A 87 42.75 -28.94 -20.05
N LEU A 88 42.22 -29.58 -19.01
CA LEU A 88 42.84 -30.77 -18.40
C LEU A 88 42.98 -31.92 -19.42
N PHE A 89 41.97 -32.15 -20.25
CA PHE A 89 42.02 -33.17 -21.30
C PHE A 89 43.12 -32.91 -22.33
N LEU A 90 43.28 -31.65 -22.78
CA LEU A 90 44.33 -31.26 -23.72
C LEU A 90 45.75 -31.42 -23.13
N PHE A 91 45.94 -31.10 -21.85
CA PHE A 91 47.22 -31.33 -21.16
C PHE A 91 47.52 -32.82 -21.02
N ALA A 92 46.53 -33.65 -20.67
CA ALA A 92 46.69 -35.10 -20.60
C ALA A 92 47.04 -35.71 -21.97
N GLN A 93 46.37 -35.27 -23.05
CA GLN A 93 46.64 -35.75 -24.41
C GLN A 93 48.05 -35.36 -24.88
N LYS A 94 48.51 -34.14 -24.62
CA LYS A 94 49.88 -33.70 -24.98
C LYS A 94 50.96 -34.39 -24.14
N GLY A 95 50.69 -34.71 -22.87
CA GLY A 95 51.63 -35.44 -22.01
C GLY A 95 51.81 -36.91 -22.40
N ILE A 96 50.78 -37.55 -22.95
CA ILE A 96 50.83 -38.96 -23.39
C ILE A 96 51.49 -39.11 -24.77
N ILE A 97 51.37 -38.10 -25.66
CA ILE A 97 51.96 -38.15 -27.02
C ILE A 97 53.42 -37.67 -27.03
N GLY A 98 53.86 -36.91 -26.02
CA GLY A 98 55.20 -36.33 -25.94
C GLY A 98 56.21 -37.04 -25.03
N GLY A 99 55.83 -38.16 -24.40
CA GLY A 99 56.73 -39.02 -23.60
C GLY A 99 56.95 -40.36 -24.29
#